data_AF-A0A3M1XGB5-F1
#
_entry.id   AF-A0A3M1XGB5-F1
#
_cell.length_a   1.000
_cell.length_b   1.000
_cell.length_c   1.000
_cell.angle_alpha   90.00
_cell.angle_beta   90.00
_cell.angle_gamma   90.00
#
_symmetry.space_group_name_H-M   'P 1'
#
loop_
_entity.id
_entity.type
_entity.pdbx_description
1 polymer ?
#
loop_
_entity_poly.entity_id
_entity_poly.type
_entity_poly.pdbx_seq_one_letter_code
_entity_poly.pdbx_strand_id
1 'polypeptide(L)'
;MKRLGKVYSGPYTLRAKAQGNAREPDIFAVMQNNPRQETGKEFIGAADVVVEVISDDSLFRDRVTKFDEYEAAGVREYRLIAPRPERQRADSYVLDADAGRYRPASLEADRIFRSTVLPGFWLDVDWLWQESPNVAEIYETIRRGN
;
A
#
# COMPACT_ATOMS: atom_id res chain seq x y z
N MET A 1 8.96 -22.21 -2.98
CA MET A 1 8.15 -20.98 -3.17
C MET A 1 8.86 -20.05 -4.13
N LYS A 2 8.16 -19.49 -5.14
CA LYS A 2 8.72 -18.50 -6.07
C LYS A 2 8.74 -17.13 -5.37
N ARG A 3 9.86 -16.41 -5.43
CA ARG A 3 9.97 -15.06 -4.87
C ARG A 3 9.14 -14.08 -5.72
N LEU A 4 8.15 -13.41 -5.13
CA LEU A 4 7.29 -12.44 -5.83
C LEU A 4 7.93 -11.05 -5.94
N GLY A 5 8.74 -10.66 -4.95
CA GLY A 5 9.33 -9.34 -4.87
C GLY A 5 10.09 -9.06 -3.57
N LYS A 6 10.08 -7.80 -3.16
CA LYS A 6 10.62 -7.30 -1.88
C LYS A 6 9.61 -6.33 -1.25
N VAL A 7 9.52 -6.36 0.07
CA VAL A 7 8.80 -5.38 0.89
C VAL A 7 9.84 -4.54 1.63
N TYR A 8 9.56 -3.25 1.76
CA TYR A 8 10.35 -2.28 2.49
C TYR A 8 9.46 -1.62 3.53
N SER A 9 10.01 -1.33 4.69
CA SER A 9 9.35 -0.60 5.77
C SER A 9 10.25 0.54 6.23
N GLY A 10 9.62 1.62 6.70
CA GLY A 10 10.33 2.84 7.09
C GLY A 10 11.35 2.67 8.24
N PRO A 11 12.33 3.58 8.34
CA PRO A 11 12.61 4.67 7.38
C PRO A 11 13.37 4.16 6.15
N TYR A 12 12.80 4.39 4.96
CA TYR A 12 13.43 4.06 3.68
C TYR A 12 12.94 5.02 2.59
N THR A 13 13.87 5.69 1.92
CA THR A 13 13.53 6.74 0.95
C THR A 13 13.02 6.15 -0.37
N LEU A 14 11.85 6.60 -0.81
CA LEU A 14 11.24 6.34 -2.11
C LEU A 14 11.18 7.65 -2.91
N ARG A 15 11.81 7.64 -4.09
CA ARG A 15 11.63 8.66 -5.15
C ARG A 15 10.85 8.03 -6.30
N ALA A 16 9.53 8.20 -6.29
CA ALA A 16 8.65 7.58 -7.29
C ALA A 16 8.97 8.01 -8.74
N LYS A 17 9.60 9.19 -8.90
CA LYS A 17 10.22 9.66 -10.14
C LYS A 17 11.68 10.07 -9.85
N ALA A 18 12.58 9.89 -10.81
CA ALA A 18 14.02 10.15 -10.64
C ALA A 18 14.35 11.58 -10.15
N GLN A 19 13.57 12.58 -10.58
CA GLN A 19 13.70 13.98 -10.15
C GLN A 19 12.53 14.43 -9.26
N GLY A 20 11.81 13.48 -8.66
CA GLY A 20 10.64 13.74 -7.82
C GLY A 20 10.98 13.94 -6.35
N ASN A 21 9.92 14.17 -5.57
CA ASN A 21 10.01 14.31 -4.11
C ASN A 21 10.50 13.01 -3.47
N ALA A 22 11.39 13.13 -2.50
CA ALA A 22 11.75 12.04 -1.60
C ALA A 22 10.62 11.85 -0.58
N ARG A 23 10.09 10.63 -0.49
CA ARG A 23 9.08 10.22 0.49
C ARG A 23 9.64 9.06 1.31
N GLU A 24 9.17 8.92 2.54
CA GLU A 24 9.46 7.76 3.40
C GLU A 24 8.12 7.11 3.77
N PRO A 25 7.52 6.33 2.86
CA PRO A 25 6.26 5.65 3.16
C PRO A 25 6.47 4.61 4.28
N ASP A 26 5.42 4.33 5.05
CA ASP A 26 5.48 3.33 6.12
C ASP A 26 5.81 1.94 5.58
N ILE A 27 5.17 1.55 4.47
CA ILE A 27 5.42 0.30 3.76
C ILE A 27 5.34 0.54 2.25
N PHE A 28 6.27 -0.06 1.50
CA PHE A 28 6.08 -0.23 0.06
C PHE A 28 6.59 -1.59 -0.42
N ALA A 29 6.00 -2.08 -1.51
CA ALA A 29 6.37 -3.35 -2.11
C ALA A 29 6.73 -3.16 -3.58
N VAL A 30 7.71 -3.96 -4.02
CA VAL A 30 8.22 -3.95 -5.39
C VAL A 30 8.29 -5.39 -5.87
N MET A 31 7.64 -5.68 -6.98
CA MET A 31 7.59 -6.96 -7.66
C MET A 31 8.92 -7.29 -8.33
N GLN A 32 9.15 -8.57 -8.63
CA GLN A 32 10.41 -9.04 -9.21
C GLN A 32 10.68 -8.45 -10.60
N ASN A 33 9.62 -8.17 -11.37
CA ASN A 33 9.69 -7.64 -12.74
C ASN A 33 9.65 -6.11 -12.82
N ASN A 34 9.53 -5.41 -11.70
CA ASN A 34 9.62 -3.95 -11.68
C ASN A 34 11.06 -3.54 -12.03
N PRO A 35 11.28 -2.57 -12.95
CA PRO A 35 12.61 -2.10 -13.33
C PRO A 35 13.25 -1.31 -12.17
N ARG A 36 13.82 -2.05 -11.23
CA ARG A 36 14.42 -1.52 -9.99
C ARG A 36 15.60 -0.60 -10.27
N GLN A 37 15.66 0.52 -9.56
CA GLN A 37 16.91 1.24 -9.28
C GLN A 37 17.05 1.42 -7.76
N GLU A 38 17.69 0.45 -7.13
CA GLU A 38 18.08 0.54 -5.72
C GLU A 38 19.46 1.21 -5.65
N THR A 39 19.54 2.40 -5.07
CA THR A 39 20.80 3.14 -4.91
C THR A 39 21.08 3.35 -3.42
N GLY A 40 21.84 2.44 -2.81
CA GLY A 40 22.19 2.52 -1.39
C GLY A 40 20.98 2.45 -0.47
N LYS A 41 20.55 3.61 0.06
CA LYS A 41 19.41 3.76 0.98
C LYS A 41 18.15 4.37 0.33
N GLU A 42 18.16 4.55 -0.99
CA GLU A 42 17.03 5.08 -1.73
C GLU A 42 16.54 4.07 -2.78
N PHE A 43 15.23 4.04 -2.97
CA PHE A 43 14.58 3.41 -4.11
C PHE A 43 14.17 4.50 -5.10
N ILE A 44 14.62 4.38 -6.35
CA ILE A 44 14.27 5.30 -7.44
C ILE A 44 13.39 4.57 -8.45
N GLY A 45 12.23 5.15 -8.73
CA GLY A 45 11.18 4.60 -9.57
C GLY A 45 9.88 4.35 -8.80
N ALA A 46 8.80 4.07 -9.53
CA ALA A 46 7.52 3.77 -8.92
C ALA A 46 7.54 2.39 -8.24
N ALA A 47 7.18 2.36 -6.96
CA ALA A 47 6.86 1.11 -6.28
C ALA A 47 5.55 0.53 -6.85
N ASP A 48 5.35 -0.78 -6.68
CA ASP A 48 4.13 -1.42 -7.15
C ASP A 48 2.97 -1.22 -6.17
N VAL A 49 3.27 -1.25 -4.87
CA VAL A 49 2.31 -0.97 -3.81
C VAL A 49 2.93 0.01 -2.82
N VAL A 50 2.18 1.03 -2.41
CA VAL A 50 2.54 1.94 -1.31
C VAL A 50 1.42 1.95 -0.28
N VAL A 51 1.78 1.91 1.00
CA VAL A 51 0.87 2.00 2.14
C VAL A 51 1.36 3.10 3.08
N GLU A 52 0.45 3.97 3.49
CA GLU A 52 0.70 5.03 4.46
C GLU A 52 -0.30 4.88 5.63
N VAL A 53 0.20 4.99 6.85
CA VAL A 53 -0.56 5.03 8.09
C VAL A 53 -0.58 6.48 8.56
N ILE A 54 -1.71 7.15 8.37
CA ILE A 54 -1.81 8.61 8.45
C ILE A 54 -2.32 9.11 9.81
N SER A 55 -1.87 10.31 10.19
CA SER A 55 -2.30 11.04 11.39
C SER A 55 -2.99 12.37 11.01
N ASP A 56 -3.34 13.23 11.99
CA ASP A 56 -4.26 14.37 11.76
C ASP A 56 -3.52 15.48 11.03
N ASP A 57 -2.25 15.63 11.36
CA ASP A 57 -1.34 16.59 10.77
C ASP A 57 -0.92 16.21 9.34
N SER A 58 -1.12 14.94 8.94
CA SER A 58 -0.71 14.43 7.63
C SER A 58 -1.88 14.22 6.64
N LEU A 59 -3.11 14.31 7.12
CA LEU A 59 -4.34 14.00 6.38
C LEU A 59 -4.45 14.71 5.02
N PHE A 60 -4.15 16.02 4.96
CA PHE A 60 -4.18 16.77 3.69
C PHE A 60 -3.02 16.41 2.76
N ARG A 61 -1.81 16.26 3.32
CA ARG A 61 -0.59 15.97 2.55
C ARG A 61 -0.66 14.59 1.89
N ASP A 62 -1.18 13.60 2.61
CA ASP A 62 -1.24 12.23 2.13
C ASP A 62 -2.40 12.00 1.16
N ARG A 63 -3.57 12.61 1.43
CA ARG A 63 -4.77 12.43 0.60
C ARG A 63 -4.80 13.23 -0.69
N VAL A 64 -4.02 14.31 -0.78
CA VAL A 64 -3.99 15.18 -1.97
C VAL A 64 -2.61 15.11 -2.60
N THR A 65 -1.58 15.60 -1.92
CA THR A 65 -0.25 15.74 -2.52
C THR A 65 0.39 14.39 -2.84
N LYS A 66 0.48 13.45 -1.88
CA LYS A 66 1.09 12.14 -2.12
C LYS A 66 0.25 11.28 -3.07
N PHE A 67 -1.08 11.37 -2.95
CA PHE A 67 -2.01 10.70 -3.87
C PHE A 67 -1.70 11.06 -5.33
N ASP A 68 -1.67 12.35 -5.65
CA ASP A 68 -1.40 12.84 -7.00
C ASP A 68 0.03 12.48 -7.46
N GLU A 69 1.02 12.56 -6.56
CA GLU A 69 2.41 12.18 -6.85
C GLU A 69 2.54 10.70 -7.22
N TYR A 70 1.95 9.81 -6.44
CA TYR A 70 2.02 8.37 -6.66
C TYR A 70 1.19 7.96 -7.89
N GLU A 71 0.01 8.57 -8.10
CA GLU A 71 -0.81 8.39 -9.31
C GLU A 71 0.01 8.74 -10.55
N ALA A 72 0.57 9.96 -10.58
CA ALA A 72 1.33 10.45 -11.71
C ALA A 72 2.66 9.70 -11.91
N ALA A 73 3.17 9.02 -10.89
CA ALA A 73 4.37 8.19 -10.97
C ALA A 73 4.07 6.76 -11.48
N GLY A 74 2.82 6.33 -11.46
CA GLY A 74 2.43 4.99 -11.89
C GLY A 74 2.52 3.93 -10.80
N VAL A 75 2.46 4.33 -9.52
CA VAL A 75 2.29 3.36 -8.43
C VAL A 75 0.97 2.64 -8.64
N ARG A 76 1.00 1.30 -8.63
CA ARG A 76 -0.15 0.50 -9.11
C ARG A 76 -1.23 0.34 -8.06
N GLU A 77 -0.85 0.27 -6.79
CA GLU A 77 -1.76 0.27 -5.64
C GLU A 77 -1.30 1.25 -4.56
N TYR A 78 -2.23 2.07 -4.09
CA TYR A 78 -2.00 3.00 -3.00
C TYR A 78 -3.03 2.80 -1.89
N ARG A 79 -2.57 2.64 -0.65
CA ARG A 79 -3.43 2.44 0.51
C ARG A 79 -3.20 3.48 1.60
N LEU A 80 -4.29 4.00 2.15
CA LEU A 80 -4.30 4.97 3.23
C LEU A 80 -5.03 4.38 4.43
N ILE A 81 -4.31 4.17 5.52
CA ILE A 81 -4.83 3.62 6.77
C ILE A 81 -4.89 4.74 7.80
N ALA A 82 -6.08 5.08 8.28
CA ALA A 82 -6.30 6.06 9.33
C ALA A 82 -6.86 5.33 10.58
N PRO A 83 -6.01 4.93 11.54
CA PRO A 83 -6.41 4.13 12.70
C PRO A 83 -7.00 4.98 13.85
N ARG A 84 -7.86 5.95 13.54
CA ARG A 84 -8.50 6.84 14.53
C ARG A 84 -9.58 6.09 15.31
N PRO A 85 -9.62 6.13 16.65
CA PRO A 85 -10.66 5.47 17.44
C PRO A 85 -12.09 5.78 16.96
N GLU A 86 -12.36 7.04 16.61
CA GLU A 86 -13.67 7.50 16.15
C GLU A 86 -13.85 7.57 14.62
N ARG A 87 -12.79 7.32 13.84
CA ARG A 87 -12.79 7.47 12.36
C ARG A 87 -11.85 6.48 11.66
N GLN A 88 -11.95 5.20 12.01
CA GLN A 88 -11.18 4.14 11.37
C GLN A 88 -11.51 4.07 9.89
N ARG A 89 -10.48 4.19 9.05
CA ARG A 89 -10.64 4.16 7.59
C ARG A 89 -9.46 3.48 6.94
N ALA A 90 -9.75 2.58 6.01
CA ALA A 90 -8.77 1.98 5.12
C ALA A 90 -9.23 2.22 3.69
N ASP A 91 -8.63 3.20 3.02
CA ASP A 91 -8.83 3.36 1.59
C ASP A 91 -7.80 2.57 0.82
N SER A 92 -8.25 2.02 -0.29
CA SER A 92 -7.37 1.42 -1.28
C SER A 92 -7.72 2.01 -2.64
N TYR A 93 -6.69 2.30 -3.42
CA TYR A 93 -6.80 2.83 -4.77
C TYR A 93 -5.95 1.99 -5.72
N VAL A 94 -6.51 1.65 -6.87
CA VAL A 94 -5.82 0.90 -7.93
C VAL A 94 -5.66 1.82 -9.14
N LEU A 95 -4.48 1.85 -9.72
CA LEU A 95 -4.22 2.62 -10.92
C LEU A 95 -4.86 1.90 -12.12
N ASP A 96 -5.78 2.58 -12.79
CA ASP A 96 -6.24 2.15 -14.10
C ASP A 96 -5.17 2.49 -15.13
N ALA A 97 -4.58 1.46 -15.75
CA ALA A 97 -3.46 1.61 -16.68
C ALA A 97 -3.86 2.33 -17.99
N ASP A 98 -5.13 2.25 -18.40
CA ASP A 98 -5.62 2.86 -19.63
C ASP A 98 -5.94 4.35 -19.43
N ALA A 99 -6.59 4.67 -18.30
CA ALA A 99 -6.95 6.04 -17.94
C ALA A 99 -5.79 6.81 -17.29
N GLY A 100 -4.80 6.11 -16.74
CA GLY A 100 -3.70 6.72 -15.98
C GLY A 100 -4.16 7.39 -14.68
N ARG A 101 -5.29 6.93 -14.10
CA ARG A 101 -5.92 7.52 -12.91
C ARG A 101 -6.26 6.44 -11.89
N TYR A 102 -6.16 6.79 -10.62
CA TYR A 102 -6.61 5.95 -9.53
C TYR A 102 -8.12 5.80 -9.50
N ARG A 103 -8.56 4.59 -9.21
CA ARG A 103 -9.94 4.28 -8.86
C ARG A 103 -9.99 3.68 -7.45
N PRO A 104 -11.00 4.03 -6.63
CA PRO A 104 -11.21 3.34 -5.36
C PRO A 104 -11.36 1.84 -5.59
N ALA A 105 -10.62 1.05 -4.83
CA ALA A 105 -10.81 -0.39 -4.80
C ALA A 105 -12.04 -0.73 -3.95
N SER A 106 -12.87 -1.64 -4.45
CA SER A 106 -14.01 -2.16 -3.70
C SER A 106 -13.54 -3.23 -2.71
N LEU A 107 -14.21 -3.29 -1.56
CA LEU A 107 -14.11 -4.45 -0.68
C LEU A 107 -15.09 -5.52 -1.15
N GLU A 108 -14.75 -6.79 -0.97
CA GLU A 108 -15.67 -7.91 -1.14
C GLU A 108 -16.68 -7.95 0.02
N ALA A 109 -17.56 -8.96 0.01
CA ALA A 109 -18.32 -9.34 1.19
C ALA A 109 -17.36 -9.53 2.39
N ASP A 110 -17.86 -9.25 3.59
CA ASP A 110 -17.08 -9.35 4.84
C ASP A 110 -15.84 -8.43 4.89
N ARG A 111 -15.86 -7.32 4.13
CA ARG A 111 -14.85 -6.24 4.18
C ARG A 111 -13.44 -6.71 3.80
N ILE A 112 -13.34 -7.78 3.02
CA ILE A 112 -12.08 -8.28 2.48
C ILE A 112 -11.59 -7.37 1.34
N PHE A 113 -10.35 -6.89 1.45
CA PHE A 113 -9.62 -6.28 0.34
C PHE A 113 -8.81 -7.35 -0.39
N ARG A 114 -8.86 -7.38 -1.73
CA ARG A 114 -7.96 -8.19 -2.56
C ARG A 114 -7.06 -7.31 -3.41
N SER A 115 -5.76 -7.61 -3.38
CA SER A 115 -4.80 -6.90 -4.22
C SER A 115 -4.90 -7.38 -5.67
N THR A 116 -4.92 -6.42 -6.58
CA THR A 116 -4.78 -6.59 -8.02
C THR A 116 -3.31 -6.71 -8.46
N VAL A 117 -2.38 -6.28 -7.60
CA VAL A 117 -0.93 -6.21 -7.87
C VAL A 117 -0.17 -7.38 -7.26
N LEU A 118 -0.56 -7.84 -6.06
CA LEU A 118 0.09 -8.91 -5.30
C LEU A 118 -0.76 -10.20 -5.41
N PRO A 119 -0.38 -11.16 -6.27
CA PRO A 119 -1.20 -12.34 -6.53
C PRO A 119 -1.44 -13.15 -5.25
N GLY A 120 -2.72 -13.41 -4.94
CA GLY A 120 -3.15 -14.17 -3.76
C GLY A 120 -3.12 -13.38 -2.45
N PHE A 121 -2.69 -12.11 -2.46
CA PHE A 121 -2.77 -11.28 -1.27
C PHE A 121 -4.19 -10.74 -1.06
N TRP A 122 -4.69 -10.93 0.14
CA TRP A 122 -5.93 -10.35 0.62
C TRP A 122 -5.75 -9.92 2.08
N LEU A 123 -6.62 -9.02 2.52
CA LEU A 123 -6.63 -8.47 3.87
C LEU A 123 -8.08 -8.35 4.33
N ASP A 124 -8.42 -9.00 5.43
CA ASP A 124 -9.60 -8.61 6.20
C ASP A 124 -9.30 -7.25 6.85
N VAL A 125 -10.04 -6.23 6.43
CA VAL A 125 -9.82 -4.85 6.87
C VAL A 125 -10.12 -4.69 8.36
N ASP A 126 -10.96 -5.53 8.94
CA ASP A 126 -11.34 -5.41 10.35
C ASP A 126 -10.22 -5.84 11.30
N TRP A 127 -9.25 -6.61 10.81
CA TRP A 127 -8.04 -6.94 11.58
C TRP A 127 -7.18 -5.72 11.90
N LEU A 128 -7.26 -4.65 11.11
CA LEU A 128 -6.48 -3.42 11.33
C LEU A 128 -6.91 -2.66 12.59
N TRP A 129 -8.10 -2.95 13.10
CA TRP A 129 -8.77 -2.16 14.14
C TRP A 129 -8.75 -2.81 15.52
N GLN A 130 -8.22 -4.02 15.61
CA GLN A 130 -8.14 -4.77 16.86
C GLN A 130 -6.99 -4.23 17.71
N GLU A 131 -7.26 -3.83 18.96
CA GLU A 131 -6.21 -3.37 19.90
C GLU A 131 -5.16 -4.45 20.18
N SER A 132 -5.56 -5.72 20.12
CA SER A 132 -4.68 -6.88 20.30
C SER A 132 -5.16 -7.99 19.38
N PRO A 133 -4.70 -8.00 18.12
CA PRO A 133 -5.18 -8.96 17.14
C PRO A 133 -4.86 -10.39 17.55
N ASN A 134 -5.84 -11.29 17.44
CA ASN A 134 -5.63 -12.71 17.70
C ASN A 134 -4.81 -13.33 16.57
N VAL A 135 -3.48 -13.27 16.70
CA VAL A 135 -2.55 -13.73 15.67
C VAL A 135 -2.77 -15.20 15.28
N ALA A 136 -3.18 -16.06 16.23
CA ALA A 136 -3.44 -17.47 15.94
C ALA A 136 -4.69 -17.64 15.05
N GLU A 137 -5.74 -16.88 15.33
CA GLU A 137 -6.97 -16.88 14.52
C GLU A 137 -6.75 -16.29 13.13
N ILE A 138 -6.02 -15.17 13.05
CA ILE A 138 -5.60 -14.57 11.77
C ILE A 138 -4.80 -15.58 10.95
N TYR A 139 -3.82 -16.24 11.58
CA TYR A 139 -3.01 -17.25 10.91
C TYR A 139 -3.86 -18.43 10.41
N GLU A 140 -4.79 -18.93 11.22
CA GLU A 140 -5.68 -20.01 10.82
C GLU A 140 -6.59 -19.59 9.65
N THR A 141 -7.07 -18.35 9.64
CA THR A 141 -7.88 -17.82 8.54
C THR A 141 -7.06 -17.73 7.25
N ILE A 142 -5.82 -17.21 7.33
CA ILE A 142 -4.88 -17.19 6.21
C ILE A 142 -4.60 -18.60 5.70
N ARG A 143 -4.34 -19.55 6.61
CA ARG A 143 -4.03 -20.95 6.28
C ARG A 143 -5.18 -21.66 5.58
N ARG A 144 -6.43 -21.33 5.94
CA ARG A 144 -7.64 -21.87 5.31
C ARG A 144 -7.90 -21.28 3.92
N GLY A 145 -7.23 -20.17 3.58
CA GLY A 145 -7.24 -19.58 2.24
C GLY A 145 -8.28 -18.48 2.03
N ASN A 146 -8.94 -18.04 3.12
CA ASN A 146 -10.26 -17.42 3.11
C ASN A 146 -11.31 -18.34 2.46
#